data_AF-A0A194XWM6-F1
#
_entry.id   AF-A0A194XWM6-F1
#
_cell.length_a   1.000
_cell.length_b   1.000
_cell.length_c   1.000
_cell.angle_alpha   90.00
_cell.angle_beta   90.00
_cell.angle_gamma   90.00
#
_symmetry.space_group_name_H-M   'P 1'
#
loop_
_entity.id
_entity.type
_entity.pdbx_description
1 polymer ?
#
loop_
_entity_poly.entity_id
_entity_poly.type
_entity_poly.pdbx_seq_one_letter_code
_entity_poly.pdbx_strand_id
1 'polypeptide(L)'
;MALSEKDSEDKVDFPEDGEDAWKELIDWCHTGSIKPLEQSDRDAASDNSTSRRSCWIRLKLCCLADKYGITLLHNLAMDTIIDYFKGCGSSPFMDFDNFSVWSSYVYDNTPEQSGTRDFIAYYFYYELTYKVPFSFRGEGKRTPYAIDDLDELSHTIPDLQKRLFSLVRQAAIKHFWLLSPCTFHNHSTPGVMWPESLECPISLTDPVGKWPEECFRIQYYIQDRTLKGTELFDVRQVATELKYMNDGSFNSQLERLNRAKVITWVAPDTSFKLTPPSNEIG
;
A
#
# COMPACT_ATOMS: atom_id res chain seq x y z
N MET A 1 55.98 -14.44 3.36
CA MET A 1 54.70 -14.85 2.76
C MET A 1 53.65 -13.91 3.29
N ALA A 2 53.23 -12.93 2.48
CA ALA A 2 52.16 -12.01 2.82
C ALA A 2 50.83 -12.72 2.51
N LEU A 3 49.98 -12.87 3.53
CA LEU A 3 48.61 -13.33 3.35
C LEU A 3 47.82 -12.16 2.78
N SER A 4 47.42 -12.30 1.53
CA SER A 4 46.46 -11.42 0.86
C SER A 4 45.10 -11.66 1.50
N GLU A 5 44.67 -10.76 2.37
CA GLU A 5 43.26 -10.59 2.75
C GLU A 5 42.50 -10.22 1.47
N LYS A 6 41.90 -11.22 0.83
CA LYS A 6 40.80 -10.99 -0.10
C LYS A 6 39.58 -10.80 0.76
N ASP A 7 39.27 -9.55 1.06
CA ASP A 7 37.93 -9.14 1.47
C ASP A 7 36.97 -9.51 0.34
N SER A 8 36.43 -10.72 0.39
CA SER A 8 35.16 -11.01 -0.27
C SER A 8 34.10 -10.29 0.54
N GLU A 9 33.81 -9.05 0.16
CA GLU A 9 32.51 -8.46 0.46
C GLU A 9 31.46 -9.42 -0.09
N ASP A 10 30.93 -10.29 0.79
CA ASP A 10 29.74 -11.07 0.54
C ASP A 10 28.60 -10.07 0.34
N LYS A 11 28.45 -9.60 -0.90
CA LYS A 11 27.23 -8.94 -1.33
C LYS A 11 26.15 -9.99 -1.20
N VAL A 12 25.26 -9.77 -0.24
CA VAL A 12 24.00 -10.50 -0.15
C VAL A 12 23.19 -10.07 -1.37
N ASP A 13 23.39 -10.77 -2.47
CA ASP A 13 22.53 -10.64 -3.65
C ASP A 13 21.14 -11.10 -3.20
N PHE A 14 20.18 -10.16 -3.19
CA PHE A 14 18.75 -10.46 -3.16
C PHE A 14 18.23 -10.32 -4.61
N PRO A 15 18.52 -11.27 -5.51
CA PRO A 15 18.36 -11.10 -6.96
C PRO A 15 16.89 -11.19 -7.43
N GLU A 16 15.95 -11.50 -6.54
CA GLU A 16 14.56 -11.77 -6.90
C GLU A 16 13.68 -10.52 -6.86
N ASP A 17 14.11 -9.49 -6.12
CA ASP A 17 13.34 -8.28 -5.89
C ASP A 17 14.00 -7.12 -6.64
N GLY A 18 13.30 -6.51 -7.59
CA GLY A 18 13.89 -5.50 -8.48
C GLY A 18 14.59 -4.38 -7.70
N GLU A 19 15.81 -4.01 -8.11
CA GLU A 19 16.70 -3.05 -7.42
C GLU A 19 15.97 -1.76 -7.01
N ASP A 20 15.07 -1.26 -7.86
CA ASP A 20 14.27 -0.05 -7.61
C ASP A 20 13.33 -0.19 -6.38
N ALA A 21 12.68 -1.34 -6.18
CA ALA A 21 11.78 -1.56 -5.05
C ALA A 21 12.55 -1.79 -3.75
N TRP A 22 13.70 -2.47 -3.84
CA TRP A 22 14.61 -2.60 -2.70
C TRP A 22 15.11 -1.24 -2.23
N LYS A 23 15.46 -0.36 -3.18
CA LYS A 23 15.84 1.02 -2.87
C LYS A 23 14.72 1.79 -2.16
N GLU A 24 13.46 1.65 -2.58
CA GLU A 24 12.33 2.26 -1.85
C GLU A 24 12.16 1.69 -0.44
N LEU A 25 12.37 0.38 -0.24
CA LEU A 25 12.35 -0.23 1.10
C LEU A 25 13.45 0.37 2.00
N ILE A 26 14.68 0.48 1.49
CA ILE A 26 15.80 1.06 2.24
C ILE A 26 15.55 2.54 2.55
N ASP A 27 15.08 3.32 1.56
CA ASP A 27 14.70 4.72 1.76
C ASP A 27 13.60 4.85 2.84
N TRP A 28 12.61 3.95 2.84
CA TRP A 28 11.57 3.90 3.86
C TRP A 28 12.13 3.53 5.23
N CYS A 29 13.03 2.55 5.34
CA CYS A 29 13.69 2.19 6.60
C CYS A 29 14.44 3.38 7.21
N HIS A 30 15.03 4.25 6.39
CA HIS A 30 15.76 5.43 6.86
C HIS A 30 14.84 6.61 7.20
N THR A 31 13.84 6.89 6.38
CA THR A 31 13.01 8.11 6.49
C THR A 31 11.68 7.88 7.22
N GLY A 32 11.27 6.63 7.37
CA GLY A 32 9.93 6.22 7.74
C GLY A 32 8.87 6.52 6.68
N SER A 33 9.16 7.27 5.62
CA SER A 33 8.13 7.76 4.68
C SER A 33 8.32 7.16 3.29
N ILE A 34 7.21 7.03 2.56
CA ILE A 34 7.25 6.65 1.14
C ILE A 34 6.90 7.88 0.31
N LYS A 35 7.68 8.12 -0.76
CA LYS A 35 7.41 9.25 -1.67
C LYS A 35 6.03 9.07 -2.33
N PRO A 36 5.19 10.12 -2.36
CA PRO A 36 3.95 10.10 -3.13
C PRO A 36 4.22 9.82 -4.60
N LEU A 37 3.31 9.14 -5.28
CA LEU A 37 3.36 8.98 -6.72
C LEU A 37 2.94 10.30 -7.38
N GLU A 38 3.76 10.81 -8.30
CA GLU A 38 3.44 12.02 -9.04
C GLU A 38 2.20 11.81 -9.92
N GLN A 39 1.23 12.71 -9.80
CA GLN A 39 0.06 12.75 -10.66
C GLN A 39 0.46 13.54 -11.92
N SER A 40 0.66 12.85 -13.03
CA SER A 40 0.86 13.52 -14.32
C SER A 40 -0.45 14.17 -14.78
N ASP A 41 -0.37 15.41 -15.29
CA ASP A 41 -1.51 16.14 -15.84
C ASP A 41 -2.27 15.28 -16.86
N ARG A 42 -3.61 15.23 -16.74
CA ARG A 42 -4.51 14.39 -17.56
C ARG A 42 -4.32 14.55 -19.07
N ASP A 43 -3.78 15.68 -19.52
CA ASP A 43 -3.67 16.04 -20.93
C ASP A 43 -2.33 15.62 -21.56
N ALA A 44 -1.34 15.18 -20.77
CA ALA A 44 -0.03 14.75 -21.26
C ALA A 44 0.00 13.24 -21.54
N ALA A 45 -0.73 12.79 -22.57
CA ALA A 45 -0.76 11.40 -23.00
C ALA A 45 0.62 10.80 -23.35
N SER A 46 1.67 11.64 -23.49
CA SER A 46 3.03 11.21 -23.79
C SER A 46 3.91 10.87 -22.58
N ASP A 47 3.51 11.19 -21.34
CA ASP A 47 4.38 11.02 -20.14
C ASP A 47 3.92 9.90 -19.17
N ASN A 48 2.95 9.09 -19.61
CA ASN A 48 2.43 7.96 -18.81
C ASN A 48 3.44 6.81 -18.57
N SER A 49 4.62 6.82 -19.18
CA SER A 49 5.64 5.78 -18.97
C SER A 49 6.30 5.91 -17.59
N THR A 50 6.62 7.13 -17.17
CA THR A 50 7.26 7.41 -15.87
C THR A 50 6.30 7.10 -14.72
N SER A 51 5.06 7.59 -14.80
CA SER A 51 4.04 7.34 -13.76
C SER A 51 3.69 5.85 -13.65
N ARG A 52 3.58 5.13 -14.78
CA ARG A 52 3.39 3.66 -14.78
C ARG A 52 4.59 2.94 -14.16
N ARG A 53 5.82 3.36 -14.45
CA ARG A 53 7.01 2.78 -13.83
C ARG A 53 7.01 3.00 -12.32
N SER A 54 6.67 4.19 -11.84
CA SER A 54 6.60 4.47 -10.40
C SER A 54 5.51 3.63 -9.70
N CYS A 55 4.33 3.50 -10.32
CA CYS A 55 3.27 2.62 -9.81
C CYS A 55 3.72 1.15 -9.80
N TRP A 56 4.47 0.71 -10.81
CA TRP A 56 5.01 -0.64 -10.88
C TRP A 56 6.02 -0.92 -9.77
N ILE A 57 6.96 0.00 -9.53
CA ILE A 57 7.91 -0.07 -8.41
C ILE A 57 7.15 -0.16 -7.09
N ARG A 58 6.07 0.62 -6.93
CA ARG A 58 5.25 0.60 -5.71
C ARG A 58 4.52 -0.73 -5.51
N LEU A 59 4.01 -1.36 -6.57
CA LEU A 59 3.43 -2.70 -6.50
C LEU A 59 4.46 -3.76 -6.11
N LYS A 60 5.69 -3.66 -6.63
CA LYS A 60 6.80 -4.52 -6.19
C LYS A 60 7.12 -4.31 -4.72
N LEU A 61 7.09 -3.06 -4.24
CA LEU A 61 7.27 -2.75 -2.82
C LEU A 61 6.17 -3.39 -1.95
N CYS A 62 4.91 -3.41 -2.40
CA CYS A 62 3.84 -4.15 -1.72
C CYS A 62 4.16 -5.65 -1.64
N CYS A 63 4.60 -6.27 -2.75
CA CYS A 63 4.98 -7.69 -2.77
C CYS A 63 6.15 -7.99 -1.83
N LEU A 64 7.15 -7.10 -1.82
CA LEU A 64 8.31 -7.19 -0.93
C LEU A 64 7.90 -7.09 0.54
N ALA A 65 7.04 -6.13 0.87
CA ALA A 65 6.50 -5.95 2.21
C ALA A 65 5.71 -7.19 2.65
N ASP A 66 4.95 -7.82 1.76
CA ASP A 66 4.25 -9.07 2.04
C ASP A 66 5.19 -10.24 2.30
N LYS A 67 6.21 -10.40 1.45
CA LYS A 67 7.26 -11.43 1.58
C LYS A 67 7.95 -11.36 2.93
N TYR A 68 8.21 -10.15 3.44
CA TYR A 68 8.87 -9.93 4.73
C TYR A 68 7.90 -9.69 5.90
N GLY A 69 6.59 -9.74 5.69
CA GLY A 69 5.59 -9.49 6.74
C GLY A 69 5.59 -8.06 7.30
N ILE A 70 6.02 -7.07 6.52
CA ILE A 70 6.07 -5.65 6.89
C ILE A 70 4.72 -4.99 6.55
N THR A 71 3.67 -5.36 7.29
CA THR A 71 2.27 -4.95 7.03
C THR A 71 2.11 -3.44 6.86
N LEU A 72 2.76 -2.64 7.70
CA LEU A 72 2.69 -1.18 7.63
C LEU A 72 3.21 -0.63 6.29
N LEU A 73 4.35 -1.13 5.82
CA LEU A 73 4.93 -0.71 4.54
C LEU A 73 4.03 -1.09 3.37
N HIS A 74 3.46 -2.30 3.40
CA HIS A 74 2.48 -2.73 2.41
C HIS A 74 1.29 -1.75 2.36
N ASN A 75 0.70 -1.43 3.51
CA ASN A 75 -0.50 -0.59 3.56
C ASN A 75 -0.21 0.84 3.10
N LEU A 76 0.92 1.43 3.50
CA LEU A 76 1.36 2.74 3.02
C LEU A 76 1.64 2.74 1.51
N ALA A 77 2.29 1.69 1.00
CA ALA A 77 2.55 1.56 -0.42
C ALA A 77 1.24 1.46 -1.21
N MET A 78 0.29 0.66 -0.72
CA MET A 78 -1.04 0.51 -1.31
C MET A 78 -1.83 1.83 -1.28
N ASP A 79 -1.79 2.59 -0.18
CA ASP A 79 -2.43 3.91 -0.07
C ASP A 79 -1.94 4.85 -1.18
N THR A 80 -0.63 4.91 -1.42
CA THR A 80 -0.08 5.76 -2.49
C THR A 80 -0.51 5.33 -3.90
N ILE A 81 -0.70 4.03 -4.14
CA ILE A 81 -1.24 3.52 -5.41
C ILE A 81 -2.69 3.98 -5.55
N ILE A 82 -3.52 3.74 -4.55
CA ILE A 82 -4.94 4.11 -4.57
C ILE A 82 -5.12 5.61 -4.79
N ASP A 83 -4.34 6.44 -4.10
CA ASP A 83 -4.41 7.90 -4.23
C ASP A 83 -3.94 8.39 -5.60
N TYR A 84 -2.94 7.74 -6.20
CA TYR A 84 -2.57 7.97 -7.59
C TYR A 84 -3.76 7.70 -8.54
N PHE A 85 -4.42 6.55 -8.40
CA PHE A 85 -5.59 6.19 -9.19
C PHE A 85 -6.79 7.14 -8.97
N LYS A 86 -7.03 7.57 -7.73
CA LYS A 86 -8.06 8.59 -7.41
C LYS A 86 -7.77 9.92 -8.09
N GLY A 87 -6.52 10.41 -8.00
CA GLY A 87 -6.11 11.70 -8.55
C GLY A 87 -6.23 11.78 -10.08
N CYS A 88 -5.90 10.69 -10.77
CA CYS A 88 -6.11 10.60 -12.22
C CYS A 88 -7.60 10.75 -12.60
N GLY A 89 -8.54 10.45 -11.69
CA GLY A 89 -10.00 10.48 -11.88
C GLY A 89 -10.54 9.54 -12.97
N SER A 90 -9.65 8.82 -13.62
CA SER A 90 -9.89 7.64 -14.43
C SER A 90 -8.70 6.72 -14.21
N SER A 91 -8.94 5.41 -14.21
CA SER A 91 -7.83 4.45 -14.14
C SER A 91 -6.89 4.66 -15.33
N PRO A 92 -5.56 4.86 -15.14
CA PRO A 92 -4.61 4.74 -16.23
C PRO A 92 -4.80 3.40 -16.92
N PHE A 93 -5.02 3.46 -18.23
CA PHE A 93 -5.13 2.29 -19.08
C PHE A 93 -3.80 1.53 -19.08
N MET A 94 -3.90 0.21 -18.95
CA MET A 94 -2.77 -0.70 -19.06
C MET A 94 -3.04 -1.66 -20.21
N ASP A 95 -2.14 -1.69 -21.19
CA ASP A 95 -2.17 -2.71 -22.24
C ASP A 95 -2.01 -4.12 -21.65
N PHE A 96 -2.41 -5.12 -22.43
CA PHE A 96 -2.46 -6.51 -21.96
C PHE A 96 -1.09 -7.01 -21.50
N ASP A 97 -0.03 -6.71 -22.26
CA ASP A 97 1.32 -7.17 -21.96
C ASP A 97 1.79 -6.66 -20.59
N ASN A 98 1.60 -5.36 -20.32
CA ASN A 98 1.93 -4.79 -19.02
C ASN A 98 1.06 -5.40 -17.90
N PHE A 99 -0.24 -5.56 -18.14
CA PHE A 99 -1.15 -6.14 -17.16
C PHE A 99 -0.80 -7.59 -16.83
N SER A 100 -0.48 -8.40 -17.84
CA SER A 100 -0.04 -9.79 -17.70
C SER A 100 1.25 -9.90 -16.88
N VAL A 101 2.24 -9.04 -17.15
CA VAL A 101 3.48 -8.98 -16.37
C VAL A 101 3.22 -8.58 -14.92
N TRP A 102 2.41 -7.54 -14.69
CA TRP A 102 2.12 -7.06 -13.34
C TRP A 102 1.36 -8.10 -12.52
N SER A 103 0.32 -8.70 -13.11
CA SER A 103 -0.49 -9.73 -12.46
C SER A 103 0.34 -10.98 -12.17
N SER A 104 1.11 -11.50 -13.12
CA SER A 104 1.94 -12.68 -12.91
C SER A 104 2.90 -12.48 -11.75
N TYR A 105 3.64 -11.36 -11.75
CA TYR A 105 4.58 -11.05 -10.68
C TYR A 105 3.90 -10.92 -9.31
N VAL A 106 2.77 -10.21 -9.22
CA VAL A 106 2.04 -10.05 -7.95
C VAL A 106 1.60 -11.42 -7.43
N TYR A 107 1.03 -12.27 -8.29
CA TYR A 107 0.54 -13.58 -7.89
C TYR A 107 1.67 -14.59 -7.60
N ASP A 108 2.87 -14.39 -8.16
CA ASP A 108 4.04 -15.20 -7.84
C ASP A 108 4.72 -14.78 -6.52
N ASN A 109 4.57 -13.51 -6.10
CA ASN A 109 5.36 -12.91 -5.01
C ASN A 109 4.54 -12.47 -3.78
N THR A 110 3.26 -12.83 -3.70
CA THR A 110 2.40 -12.52 -2.54
C THR A 110 1.66 -13.76 -2.05
N PRO A 111 1.19 -13.84 -0.79
CA PRO A 111 0.31 -14.93 -0.35
C PRO A 111 -1.08 -14.82 -1.00
N GLU A 112 -1.82 -15.94 -1.03
CA GLU A 112 -3.17 -15.99 -1.64
C GLU A 112 -4.12 -14.96 -1.03
N GLN A 113 -4.00 -14.64 0.26
CA GLN A 113 -4.86 -13.66 0.96
C GLN A 113 -4.34 -12.21 0.91
N SER A 114 -3.33 -11.91 0.07
CA SER A 114 -2.78 -10.56 -0.03
C SER A 114 -3.77 -9.55 -0.60
N GLY A 115 -3.89 -8.40 0.06
CA GLY A 115 -4.63 -7.25 -0.44
C GLY A 115 -4.10 -6.70 -1.77
N THR A 116 -2.83 -6.98 -2.12
CA THR A 116 -2.27 -6.66 -3.44
C THR A 116 -2.90 -7.52 -4.55
N ARG A 117 -3.21 -8.80 -4.29
CA ARG A 117 -3.95 -9.66 -5.25
C ARG A 117 -5.39 -9.17 -5.42
N ASP A 118 -6.04 -8.76 -4.32
CA ASP A 118 -7.36 -8.13 -4.35
C ASP A 118 -7.33 -6.88 -5.23
N PHE A 119 -6.34 -5.99 -5.03
CA PHE A 119 -6.18 -4.78 -5.84
C PHE A 119 -6.12 -5.10 -7.34
N ILE A 120 -5.26 -6.05 -7.76
CA ILE A 120 -5.13 -6.45 -9.16
C ILE A 120 -6.45 -7.02 -9.71
N ALA A 121 -7.15 -7.86 -8.94
CA ALA A 121 -8.43 -8.44 -9.36
C ALA A 121 -9.51 -7.37 -9.55
N TYR A 122 -9.62 -6.41 -8.62
CA TYR A 122 -10.56 -5.30 -8.71
C TYR A 122 -10.22 -4.34 -9.85
N TYR A 123 -8.94 -4.01 -10.04
CA TYR A 123 -8.46 -3.23 -11.19
C TYR A 123 -8.91 -3.87 -12.50
N PHE A 124 -8.64 -5.16 -12.65
CA PHE A 124 -8.95 -5.88 -13.89
C PHE A 124 -10.44 -6.02 -14.13
N TYR A 125 -11.21 -6.35 -13.09
CA TYR A 125 -12.66 -6.36 -13.17
C TYR A 125 -13.21 -5.01 -13.61
N TYR A 126 -12.66 -3.90 -13.09
CA TYR A 126 -13.04 -2.55 -13.49
C TYR A 126 -12.71 -2.28 -14.97
N GLU A 127 -11.53 -2.64 -15.46
CA GLU A 127 -11.15 -2.45 -16.87
C GLU A 127 -12.08 -3.24 -17.82
N LEU A 128 -12.45 -4.47 -17.45
CA LEU A 128 -13.37 -5.30 -18.23
C LEU A 128 -14.81 -4.77 -18.27
N THR A 129 -15.25 -4.03 -17.24
CA THR A 129 -16.65 -3.64 -17.05
C THR A 129 -16.94 -2.16 -17.36
N TYR A 130 -16.04 -1.24 -17.02
CA TYR A 130 -16.29 0.21 -17.05
C TYR A 130 -15.55 0.99 -18.14
N LYS A 131 -14.38 0.52 -18.58
CA LYS A 131 -13.61 1.19 -19.63
C LYS A 131 -14.16 0.94 -21.04
N VAL A 132 -15.23 0.15 -21.16
CA VAL A 132 -16.07 0.11 -22.36
C VAL A 132 -16.93 1.40 -22.37
N PRO A 133 -16.71 2.35 -23.30
CA PRO A 133 -17.42 3.61 -23.28
C PRO A 133 -18.91 3.38 -23.48
N PHE A 134 -19.73 3.65 -22.46
CA PHE A 134 -21.19 3.63 -22.54
C PHE A 134 -21.76 4.72 -23.47
N SER A 135 -20.93 5.59 -24.04
CA SER A 135 -21.34 6.79 -24.78
C SER A 135 -21.29 6.69 -26.31
N PHE A 136 -20.95 5.55 -26.91
CA PHE A 136 -21.14 5.33 -28.36
C PHE A 136 -22.13 4.20 -28.62
N ARG A 137 -23.43 4.52 -28.54
CA ARG A 137 -24.47 3.72 -29.20
C ARG A 137 -24.23 3.78 -30.72
N GLY A 138 -23.42 2.87 -31.25
CA GLY A 138 -23.23 2.78 -32.70
C GLY A 138 -22.22 1.73 -33.14
N GLU A 139 -21.07 1.63 -32.48
CA GLU A 139 -20.02 0.69 -32.88
C GLU A 139 -19.40 0.09 -31.61
N GLY A 140 -19.64 -1.21 -31.40
CA GLY A 140 -19.25 -1.93 -30.20
C GLY A 140 -17.74 -1.93 -30.01
N LYS A 141 -17.22 -0.98 -29.24
CA LYS A 141 -15.85 -1.04 -28.73
C LYS A 141 -15.84 -2.05 -27.58
N ARG A 142 -15.33 -3.24 -27.92
CA ARG A 142 -15.08 -4.36 -27.00
C ARG A 142 -14.04 -3.94 -25.96
N THR A 143 -13.92 -4.74 -24.89
CA THR A 143 -12.74 -4.70 -24.02
C THR A 143 -11.46 -4.59 -24.87
N PRO A 144 -10.45 -3.81 -24.42
CA PRO A 144 -9.15 -3.72 -25.11
C PRO A 144 -8.42 -5.06 -25.21
N TYR A 145 -8.77 -6.03 -24.37
CA TYR A 145 -8.12 -7.33 -24.28
C TYR A 145 -8.82 -8.34 -25.20
N ALA A 146 -8.05 -9.06 -26.01
CA ALA A 146 -8.63 -10.11 -26.87
C ALA A 146 -9.10 -11.29 -26.02
N ILE A 147 -10.07 -12.05 -26.53
CA ILE A 147 -10.59 -13.24 -25.80
C ILE A 147 -9.47 -14.26 -25.61
N ASP A 148 -8.63 -14.46 -26.61
CA ASP A 148 -7.50 -15.41 -26.55
C ASP A 148 -6.50 -15.00 -25.46
N ASP A 149 -6.21 -13.69 -25.33
CA ASP A 149 -5.36 -13.14 -24.26
C ASP A 149 -5.95 -13.43 -22.86
N LEU A 150 -7.27 -13.22 -22.71
CA LEU A 150 -7.98 -13.49 -21.46
C LEU A 150 -8.00 -14.98 -21.11
N ASP A 151 -8.16 -15.85 -22.12
CA ASP A 151 -8.11 -17.30 -21.96
C ASP A 151 -6.71 -17.74 -21.51
N GLU A 152 -5.66 -17.26 -22.17
CA GLU A 152 -4.27 -17.53 -21.78
C GLU A 152 -4.00 -17.09 -20.34
N LEU A 153 -4.39 -15.87 -19.97
CA LEU A 153 -4.19 -15.36 -18.61
C LEU A 153 -4.91 -16.22 -17.56
N SER A 154 -6.09 -16.76 -17.89
CA SER A 154 -6.83 -17.62 -16.97
C SER A 154 -6.15 -18.97 -16.70
N HIS A 155 -5.38 -19.48 -17.69
CA HIS A 155 -4.56 -20.67 -17.52
C HIS A 155 -3.27 -20.37 -16.75
N THR A 156 -2.66 -19.20 -17.00
CA THR A 156 -1.41 -18.78 -16.35
C THR A 156 -1.62 -18.38 -14.89
N ILE A 157 -2.73 -17.69 -14.56
CA ILE A 157 -3.05 -17.22 -13.21
C ILE A 157 -4.47 -17.70 -12.79
N PRO A 158 -4.67 -18.99 -12.49
CA PRO A 158 -5.99 -19.53 -12.15
C PRO A 158 -6.63 -18.88 -10.92
N ASP A 159 -5.82 -18.38 -9.98
CA ASP A 159 -6.30 -17.67 -8.79
C ASP A 159 -6.98 -16.34 -9.14
N LEU A 160 -6.43 -15.59 -10.11
CA LEU A 160 -7.05 -14.36 -10.62
C LEU A 160 -8.44 -14.66 -11.19
N GLN A 161 -8.59 -15.75 -11.94
CA GLN A 161 -9.89 -16.17 -12.48
C GLN A 161 -10.93 -16.43 -11.36
N LYS A 162 -10.55 -17.17 -10.31
CA LYS A 162 -11.45 -17.43 -9.17
C LYS A 162 -11.90 -16.14 -8.50
N ARG A 163 -10.96 -15.21 -8.30
CA ARG A 163 -11.21 -13.90 -7.69
C ARG A 163 -12.16 -13.06 -8.56
N LEU A 164 -11.94 -13.02 -9.87
CA LEU A 164 -12.85 -12.34 -10.80
C LEU A 164 -14.27 -12.90 -10.76
N PHE A 165 -14.43 -14.23 -10.76
CA PHE A 165 -15.75 -14.83 -10.64
C PHE A 165 -16.44 -14.52 -9.31
N SER A 166 -15.67 -14.43 -8.22
CA SER A 166 -16.19 -13.95 -6.93
C SER A 166 -16.70 -12.51 -7.04
N LEU A 167 -15.94 -11.61 -7.67
CA LEU A 167 -16.33 -10.21 -7.88
C LEU A 167 -17.58 -10.08 -8.76
N VAL A 168 -17.63 -10.83 -9.86
CA VAL A 168 -18.81 -10.91 -10.75
C VAL A 168 -20.04 -11.36 -9.97
N ARG A 169 -19.91 -12.41 -9.15
CA ARG A 169 -21.02 -12.95 -8.36
C ARG A 169 -21.54 -11.94 -7.34
N GLN A 170 -20.65 -11.16 -6.72
CA GLN A 170 -21.03 -10.17 -5.72
C GLN A 170 -21.75 -8.96 -6.32
N ALA A 171 -21.70 -8.80 -7.66
CA ALA A 171 -22.14 -7.57 -8.34
C ALA A 171 -21.58 -6.30 -7.66
N ALA A 172 -20.39 -6.44 -7.04
CA ALA A 172 -19.77 -5.41 -6.24
C ALA A 172 -19.13 -4.40 -7.19
N ILE A 173 -19.97 -3.47 -7.64
CA ILE A 173 -19.60 -2.53 -8.67
C ILE A 173 -19.43 -1.15 -8.06
N LYS A 174 -18.18 -0.81 -7.75
CA LYS A 174 -17.71 0.54 -7.48
C LYS A 174 -16.39 0.72 -8.22
N HIS A 175 -16.07 1.94 -8.61
CA HIS A 175 -14.70 2.26 -9.03
C HIS A 175 -13.74 1.77 -7.95
N PHE A 176 -12.77 0.93 -8.28
CA PHE A 176 -11.96 0.26 -7.25
C PHE A 176 -11.21 1.27 -6.37
N TRP A 177 -10.82 2.43 -6.92
CA TRP A 177 -10.20 3.52 -6.18
C TRP A 177 -11.17 4.32 -5.29
N LEU A 178 -12.48 4.11 -5.42
CA LEU A 178 -13.50 4.61 -4.49
C LEU A 178 -13.81 3.61 -3.37
N LEU A 179 -13.23 2.41 -3.41
CA LEU A 179 -13.31 1.48 -2.29
C LEU A 179 -12.45 2.01 -1.14
N SER A 180 -12.83 1.64 0.09
CA SER A 180 -12.00 1.93 1.26
C SER A 180 -10.61 1.32 1.05
N PRO A 181 -9.51 2.03 1.33
CA PRO A 181 -8.16 1.47 1.22
C PRO A 181 -7.97 0.16 1.98
N CYS A 182 -8.71 -0.01 3.09
CA CYS A 182 -8.75 -1.24 3.86
C CYS A 182 -9.12 -2.49 3.06
N THR A 183 -9.82 -2.33 1.93
CA THR A 183 -10.16 -3.43 1.00
C THR A 183 -8.90 -4.08 0.42
N PHE A 184 -7.81 -3.33 0.32
CA PHE A 184 -6.56 -3.75 -0.29
C PHE A 184 -5.39 -3.77 0.70
N HIS A 185 -5.66 -3.47 1.98
CA HIS A 185 -4.66 -3.56 3.04
C HIS A 185 -4.54 -4.96 3.58
N ASN A 186 -3.38 -5.28 4.14
CA ASN A 186 -3.18 -6.49 4.89
C ASN A 186 -3.50 -6.23 6.35
N HIS A 187 -4.42 -7.02 6.90
CA HIS A 187 -4.73 -7.06 8.33
C HIS A 187 -4.23 -8.39 8.86
N SER A 188 -3.45 -8.38 9.93
CA SER A 188 -2.75 -9.58 10.41
C SER A 188 -3.71 -10.73 10.78
N THR A 189 -3.78 -11.72 9.88
CA THR A 189 -4.25 -13.12 10.01
C THR A 189 -5.75 -13.45 10.19
N PRO A 190 -6.31 -14.33 9.34
CA PRO A 190 -7.54 -15.06 9.60
C PRO A 190 -7.36 -16.04 10.76
N GLY A 191 -8.18 -15.92 11.81
CA GLY A 191 -8.22 -16.87 12.94
C GLY A 191 -7.87 -16.27 14.30
N VAL A 192 -7.23 -15.11 14.34
CA VAL A 192 -7.31 -14.23 15.51
C VAL A 192 -8.58 -13.42 15.30
N MET A 193 -9.58 -13.58 16.17
CA MET A 193 -10.69 -12.61 16.24
C MET A 193 -10.06 -11.27 16.58
N TRP A 194 -9.77 -10.48 15.54
CA TRP A 194 -9.67 -9.04 15.67
C TRP A 194 -10.94 -8.59 16.40
N PRO A 195 -10.83 -7.88 17.53
CA PRO A 195 -11.99 -7.21 18.08
C PRO A 195 -12.59 -6.37 16.96
N GLU A 196 -13.90 -6.45 16.73
CA GLU A 196 -14.61 -5.64 15.73
C GLU A 196 -14.36 -4.12 15.89
N SER A 197 -13.71 -3.72 16.99
CA SER A 197 -13.30 -2.37 17.35
C SER A 197 -11.88 -1.93 16.94
N LEU A 198 -11.03 -2.80 16.38
CA LEU A 198 -9.67 -2.44 15.94
C LEU A 198 -9.66 -2.18 14.42
N GLU A 199 -9.80 -0.91 14.07
CA GLU A 199 -9.81 -0.45 12.68
C GLU A 199 -8.38 -0.43 12.10
N CYS A 200 -8.28 -0.74 10.80
CA CYS A 200 -7.01 -0.69 10.07
C CYS A 200 -6.33 0.67 10.27
N PRO A 201 -5.01 0.72 10.54
CA PRO A 201 -4.26 1.93 10.32
C PRO A 201 -4.18 2.17 8.81
N ILE A 202 -5.22 2.80 8.27
CA ILE A 202 -5.09 3.62 7.08
C ILE A 202 -3.93 4.59 7.37
N SER A 203 -3.25 5.14 6.36
CA SER A 203 -2.66 6.46 6.53
C SER A 203 -3.79 7.43 6.96
N LEU A 204 -4.14 7.45 8.24
CA LEU A 204 -5.24 8.19 8.87
C LEU A 204 -5.00 9.71 8.83
N THR A 205 -4.01 10.13 8.07
CA THR A 205 -3.62 11.50 7.86
C THR A 205 -3.35 11.68 6.39
N ASP A 206 -3.79 12.83 5.86
CA ASP A 206 -3.22 13.40 4.66
C ASP A 206 -1.69 13.21 4.71
N PRO A 207 -1.02 12.88 3.59
CA PRO A 207 0.43 12.88 3.54
C PRO A 207 0.90 14.30 3.86
N VAL A 208 1.17 14.58 5.13
CA VAL A 208 1.63 15.89 5.53
C VAL A 208 3.11 15.90 5.21
N GLY A 209 3.43 16.28 3.97
CA GLY A 209 4.80 16.47 3.48
C GLY A 209 5.61 17.55 4.21
N LYS A 210 5.27 17.87 5.47
CA LYS A 210 5.91 18.86 6.34
C LYS A 210 6.01 18.41 7.81
N TRP A 211 5.85 17.12 8.13
CA TRP A 211 6.03 16.67 9.50
C TRP A 211 7.52 16.46 9.83
N PRO A 212 7.96 16.80 11.06
CA PRO A 212 9.28 16.41 11.53
C PRO A 212 9.44 14.89 11.47
N GLU A 213 10.65 14.41 11.16
CA GLU A 213 10.99 12.98 11.08
C GLU A 213 10.58 12.23 12.37
N GLU A 214 10.68 12.90 13.50
CA GLU A 214 10.34 12.37 14.81
C GLU A 214 8.83 12.07 14.95
N CYS A 215 7.96 12.90 14.36
CA CYS A 215 6.52 12.65 14.34
C CYS A 215 6.19 11.36 13.58
N PHE A 216 6.83 11.15 12.43
CA PHE A 216 6.63 9.96 11.62
C PHE A 216 7.05 8.71 12.38
N ARG A 217 8.25 8.72 12.99
CA ARG A 217 8.74 7.58 13.76
C ARG A 217 7.80 7.20 14.90
N ILE A 218 7.23 8.20 15.59
CA ILE A 218 6.26 7.97 16.67
C ILE A 218 4.96 7.42 16.10
N GLN A 219 4.39 8.04 15.06
CA GLN A 219 3.17 7.56 14.40
C GLN A 219 3.32 6.10 13.94
N TYR A 220 4.41 5.76 13.26
CA TYR A 220 4.64 4.42 12.75
C TYR A 220 4.84 3.39 13.84
N TYR A 221 5.58 3.74 14.89
CA TYR A 221 5.71 2.88 16.05
C TYR A 221 4.33 2.59 16.68
N ILE A 222 3.48 3.60 16.81
CA ILE A 222 2.13 3.44 17.37
C ILE A 222 1.26 2.57 16.46
N GLN A 223 1.30 2.80 15.14
CA GLN A 223 0.55 2.00 14.18
C GLN A 223 1.00 0.53 14.19
N ASP A 224 2.31 0.25 14.13
CA ASP A 224 2.86 -1.11 14.19
C ASP A 224 2.46 -1.85 15.47
N ARG A 225 2.56 -1.18 16.62
CA ARG A 225 2.21 -1.78 17.91
C ARG A 225 0.70 -1.98 18.04
N THR A 226 -0.11 -1.07 17.50
CA THR A 226 -1.57 -1.23 17.41
C THR A 226 -1.93 -2.43 16.55
N LEU A 227 -1.28 -2.61 15.39
CA LEU A 227 -1.45 -3.80 14.54
C LEU A 227 -1.08 -5.12 15.24
N LYS A 228 -0.21 -5.05 16.24
CA LYS A 228 0.19 -6.17 17.10
C LYS A 228 -0.69 -6.33 18.34
N GLY A 229 -1.81 -5.61 18.40
CA GLY A 229 -2.81 -5.69 19.49
C GLY A 229 -2.54 -4.77 20.67
N THR A 230 -1.66 -3.78 20.56
CA THR A 230 -1.42 -2.79 21.63
C THR A 230 -2.45 -1.66 21.54
N GLU A 231 -3.35 -1.55 22.51
CA GLU A 231 -4.39 -0.50 22.50
C GLU A 231 -3.98 0.80 23.22
N LEU A 232 -3.08 0.71 24.19
CA LEU A 232 -2.67 1.84 25.04
C LEU A 232 -1.14 1.95 25.09
N PHE A 233 -0.66 3.18 25.01
CA PHE A 233 0.76 3.50 24.97
C PHE A 233 1.14 4.34 26.19
N ASP A 234 2.11 3.87 26.98
CA ASP A 234 2.74 4.68 28.02
C ASP A 234 3.80 5.61 27.39
N VAL A 235 3.69 6.91 27.67
CA VAL A 235 4.56 7.95 27.07
C VAL A 235 6.03 7.67 27.35
N ARG A 236 6.39 7.27 28.58
CA ARG A 236 7.79 7.02 28.95
C ARG A 236 8.32 5.76 28.30
N GLN A 237 7.51 4.71 28.23
CA GLN A 237 7.85 3.48 27.53
C GLN A 237 8.14 3.77 26.06
N VAL A 238 7.24 4.46 25.36
CA VAL A 238 7.45 4.79 23.94
C VAL A 238 8.67 5.67 23.75
N ALA A 239 8.87 6.69 24.60
CA ALA A 239 10.07 7.53 24.55
C ALA A 239 11.35 6.70 24.77
N THR A 240 11.32 5.69 25.64
CA THR A 240 12.45 4.79 25.89
C THR A 240 12.73 3.91 24.67
N GLU A 241 11.71 3.24 24.15
CA GLU A 241 11.84 2.31 23.02
C GLU A 241 12.33 3.03 21.75
N LEU A 242 11.88 4.27 21.54
CA LEU A 242 12.29 5.10 20.42
C LEU A 242 13.58 5.91 20.66
N LYS A 243 14.19 5.78 21.85
CA LYS A 243 15.43 6.45 22.27
C LYS A 243 15.33 7.99 22.34
N TYR A 244 14.17 8.50 22.75
CA TYR A 244 13.90 9.92 23.05
C TYR A 244 14.03 10.27 24.55
N MET A 245 14.48 9.34 25.40
CA MET A 245 14.72 9.63 26.82
C MET A 245 15.69 10.82 26.93
N ASN A 246 15.20 11.93 27.47
CA ASN A 246 15.86 13.24 27.64
C ASN A 246 15.65 14.29 26.53
N ASP A 247 14.90 13.98 25.48
CA ASP A 247 14.54 14.96 24.47
C ASP A 247 13.17 15.59 24.82
N GLY A 248 13.18 16.86 25.21
CA GLY A 248 11.97 17.65 25.43
C GLY A 248 11.09 17.77 24.18
N SER A 249 11.60 17.38 23.01
CA SER A 249 10.84 17.34 21.76
C SER A 249 9.75 16.27 21.74
N PHE A 250 9.89 15.15 22.46
CA PHE A 250 8.99 13.99 22.32
C PHE A 250 7.52 14.33 22.62
N ASN A 251 7.25 14.96 23.76
CA ASN A 251 5.90 15.40 24.12
C ASN A 251 5.36 16.43 23.11
N SER A 252 6.23 17.30 22.57
CA SER A 252 5.82 18.25 21.54
C SER A 252 5.39 17.58 20.23
N GLN A 253 5.98 16.42 19.89
CA GLN A 253 5.57 15.61 18.75
C GLN A 253 4.26 14.88 19.04
N LEU A 254 4.09 14.28 20.22
CA LEU A 254 2.80 13.70 20.62
C LEU A 254 1.67 14.73 20.59
N GLU A 255 1.93 15.96 21.03
CA GLU A 255 0.96 17.06 20.91
C GLU A 255 0.62 17.42 19.46
N ARG A 256 1.58 17.34 18.53
CA ARG A 256 1.31 17.51 17.10
C ARG A 256 0.44 16.37 16.57
N LEU A 257 0.75 15.13 16.93
CA LEU A 257 -0.04 13.95 16.55
C LEU A 257 -1.47 14.04 17.10
N ASN A 258 -1.63 14.49 18.34
CA ASN A 258 -2.94 14.67 18.97
C ASN A 258 -3.76 15.78 18.29
N ARG A 259 -3.15 16.93 17.96
CA ARG A 259 -3.82 18.00 17.18
C ARG A 259 -4.22 17.55 15.78
N ALA A 260 -3.41 16.70 15.16
CA ALA A 260 -3.72 16.08 13.87
C ALA A 260 -4.71 14.92 13.96
N LYS A 261 -5.24 14.63 15.17
CA LYS A 261 -6.14 13.52 15.45
C LYS A 261 -5.57 12.15 15.10
N VAL A 262 -4.25 11.97 15.07
CA VAL A 262 -3.60 10.65 14.92
C VAL A 262 -3.68 9.86 16.22
N ILE A 263 -3.47 10.54 17.34
CA ILE A 263 -3.57 9.95 18.67
C ILE A 263 -4.60 10.70 19.50
N THR A 264 -5.10 10.04 20.53
CA THR A 264 -5.96 10.63 21.54
C THR A 264 -5.35 10.36 22.90
N TRP A 265 -5.21 11.41 23.71
CA TRP A 265 -4.80 11.28 25.10
C TRP A 265 -5.84 10.50 25.91
N VAL A 266 -5.38 9.47 26.62
CA VAL A 266 -6.18 8.74 27.63
C VAL A 266 -5.93 9.35 29.01
N ALA A 267 -4.65 9.62 29.31
CA ALA A 267 -4.23 10.44 30.44
C ALA A 267 -3.13 11.39 29.93
N PRO A 268 -3.33 12.72 29.95
CA PRO A 268 -2.35 13.69 29.45
C PRO A 268 -0.94 13.42 29.98
N ASP A 269 0.05 13.51 29.09
CA ASP A 269 1.48 13.28 29.36
C ASP A 269 1.86 11.91 29.94
N THR A 270 0.90 10.99 30.06
CA THR A 270 1.10 9.68 30.71
C THR A 270 0.77 8.55 29.77
N SER A 271 -0.41 8.59 29.14
CA SER A 271 -0.81 7.57 28.19
C SER A 271 -1.72 8.09 27.09
N PHE A 272 -1.57 7.52 25.91
CA PHE A 272 -2.37 7.84 24.74
C PHE A 272 -2.69 6.55 23.97
N LYS A 273 -3.58 6.67 22.99
CA LYS A 273 -3.91 5.60 22.04
C LYS A 273 -3.97 6.15 20.62
N LEU A 274 -3.88 5.27 19.63
CA LEU A 274 -4.20 5.65 18.24
C LEU A 274 -5.67 6.09 18.18
N THR A 275 -5.94 7.22 17.54
CA THR A 275 -7.32 7.67 17.33
C THR A 275 -7.96 6.79 16.27
N PRO A 276 -9.14 6.19 16.53
CA PRO A 276 -9.87 5.48 15.49
C PRO A 276 -10.30 6.45 14.38
N PRO A 277 -10.31 6.05 13.10
CA PRO A 277 -10.89 6.86 12.03
C PRO A 277 -12.28 7.38 12.41
N SER A 278 -12.54 8.65 12.12
CA SER A 278 -13.88 9.19 12.27
C SER A 278 -14.82 8.49 11.29
N ASN A 279 -15.92 7.89 11.79
CA ASN A 279 -17.04 7.39 10.98
C ASN A 279 -17.74 8.47 10.13
N GLU A 280 -17.26 9.71 10.14
CA GLU A 280 -17.68 10.79 9.26
C GLU A 280 -17.09 10.60 7.86
N ILE A 281 -17.55 9.56 7.16
CA ILE A 281 -17.51 9.52 5.70
C ILE A 281 -18.74 10.29 5.24
N GLY A 282 -18.53 11.57 4.91
CA GLY A 282 -19.46 12.35 4.07
C GLY A 282 -19.33 11.96 2.61
#